data_AF-A0A934S950-F1
#
_entry.id   AF-A0A934S950-F1
#
_cell.length_a   1.000
_cell.length_b   1.000
_cell.length_c   1.000
_cell.angle_alpha   90.00
_cell.angle_beta   90.00
_cell.angle_gamma   90.00
#
_symmetry.space_group_name_H-M   'P 1'
#
loop_
_entity.id
_entity.type
_entity.pdbx_description
1 polymer ?
#
loop_
_entity_poly.entity_id
_entity_poly.type
_entity_poly.pdbx_seq_one_letter_code
_entity_poly.pdbx_strand_id
1 'polypeptide(L)'
;MTPRPLIACFTALTLASSLAATDNPNSNSLNAQAANAERKADKTNNGNNGNNGNSSDDDAEKSTESDSAASTGTESAADTTTSQDSEVQSAARPYNLDIAAPVQVAGSDAASADFQANVLPGMLELINQNLSESTSVGDASAIAIDPANLVLTEDATVRVYFLGEGAGYANTLGYSTTGGSPLSEDAQLIFPNVSSSGTDVRTSSEPLVAGDFVDLGTFTAGTALDFFLIANGANGGTDFFSTQQSLNADGIVHAITIAADGSAYLIIGFEDLMGGGDQDYNDAVFAVQIGKVNVANLAGLGAPEPSLAAGALLSCCALGFFRRRKHA
;
A
#
# COMPACT_ATOMS: atom_id res chain seq x y z
N MET A 1 4.75 -58.94 32.28
CA MET A 1 4.72 -59.42 30.89
C MET A 1 4.09 -58.33 30.04
N THR A 2 4.86 -57.84 29.07
CA THR A 2 4.60 -56.73 28.14
C THR A 2 3.35 -56.88 27.28
N PRO A 3 2.82 -55.77 26.76
CA PRO A 3 2.45 -55.71 25.34
C PRO A 3 3.25 -54.64 24.58
N ARG A 4 3.49 -54.98 23.32
CA ARG A 4 4.36 -54.35 22.31
C ARG A 4 3.76 -53.04 21.76
N PRO A 5 4.58 -52.10 21.23
CA PRO A 5 4.08 -51.02 20.40
C PRO A 5 3.88 -51.47 18.96
N LEU A 6 2.78 -51.02 18.33
CA LEU A 6 2.54 -51.14 16.89
C LEU A 6 3.27 -49.98 16.19
N ILE A 7 4.23 -50.36 15.35
CA ILE A 7 4.94 -49.48 14.41
C ILE A 7 4.02 -49.26 13.21
N ALA A 8 3.56 -48.02 12.99
CA ALA A 8 2.95 -47.61 11.74
C ALA A 8 4.02 -47.01 10.84
N CYS A 9 4.35 -47.75 9.79
CA CYS A 9 5.28 -47.38 8.73
C CYS A 9 4.53 -46.46 7.74
N PHE A 10 4.91 -45.19 7.64
CA PHE A 10 4.49 -44.32 6.53
C PHE A 10 5.64 -44.21 5.53
N THR A 11 5.43 -44.83 4.37
CA THR A 11 6.28 -44.73 3.19
C THR A 11 6.22 -43.32 2.60
N ALA A 12 7.36 -42.64 2.57
CA ALA A 12 7.56 -41.41 1.81
C ALA A 12 7.66 -41.73 0.31
N LEU A 13 6.78 -41.16 -0.50
CA LEU A 13 6.86 -41.20 -1.95
C LEU A 13 7.53 -39.90 -2.43
N THR A 14 8.82 -39.99 -2.75
CA THR A 14 9.55 -38.97 -3.50
C THR A 14 9.09 -38.95 -4.94
N LEU A 15 8.55 -37.81 -5.42
CA LEU A 15 8.52 -37.49 -6.84
C LEU A 15 9.45 -36.29 -7.09
N ALA A 16 10.57 -36.60 -7.75
CA ALA A 16 11.36 -35.62 -8.47
C ALA A 16 10.72 -35.44 -9.86
N SER A 17 10.48 -34.19 -10.27
CA SER A 17 10.19 -33.85 -11.66
C SER A 17 11.12 -32.73 -12.09
N SER A 18 11.70 -32.95 -13.27
CA SER A 18 12.87 -32.30 -13.83
C SER A 18 12.63 -30.85 -14.25
N LEU A 19 13.62 -30.03 -13.94
CA LEU A 19 13.87 -28.71 -14.47
C LEU A 19 14.19 -28.80 -15.97
N ALA A 20 13.42 -28.10 -16.81
CA ALA A 20 13.83 -27.75 -18.17
C ALA A 20 13.58 -26.25 -18.34
N ALA A 21 14.67 -25.49 -18.24
CA ALA A 21 14.74 -24.09 -18.62
C ALA A 21 14.73 -23.97 -20.15
N THR A 22 13.94 -23.04 -20.68
CA THR A 22 14.24 -22.36 -21.93
C THR A 22 13.92 -20.88 -21.75
N ASP A 23 14.95 -20.06 -21.93
CA ASP A 23 14.97 -18.60 -21.89
C ASP A 23 13.92 -17.93 -22.79
N ASN A 24 13.37 -16.81 -22.33
CA ASN A 24 13.45 -15.54 -23.08
C ASN A 24 13.12 -14.34 -22.15
N PRO A 25 13.98 -13.32 -22.03
CA PRO A 25 13.77 -12.17 -21.15
C PRO A 25 13.03 -11.02 -21.86
N ASN A 26 12.32 -10.23 -21.06
CA ASN A 26 11.99 -8.83 -21.30
C ASN A 26 10.87 -8.51 -22.32
N SER A 27 9.65 -8.26 -21.83
CA SER A 27 8.81 -7.10 -22.20
C SER A 27 7.48 -7.09 -21.43
N ASN A 28 7.16 -5.95 -20.82
CA ASN A 28 5.85 -5.52 -20.26
C ASN A 28 5.46 -5.97 -18.84
N SER A 29 6.05 -5.33 -17.82
CA SER A 29 5.41 -5.15 -16.50
C SER A 29 4.75 -3.77 -16.34
N LEU A 30 4.66 -2.95 -17.39
CA LEU A 30 4.08 -1.60 -17.35
C LEU A 30 2.55 -1.55 -17.54
N ASN A 31 1.86 -2.70 -17.57
CA ASN A 31 0.44 -2.76 -17.95
C ASN A 31 -0.55 -3.04 -16.80
N ALA A 32 -0.08 -3.09 -15.55
CA ALA A 32 -0.97 -3.25 -14.39
C ALA A 32 -1.51 -1.91 -13.86
N GLN A 33 -0.77 -0.80 -14.03
CA GLN A 33 -1.21 0.54 -13.63
C GLN A 33 -2.10 1.24 -14.66
N ALA A 34 -2.07 0.81 -15.93
CA ALA A 34 -2.90 1.38 -16.99
C ALA A 34 -4.40 1.10 -16.79
N ALA A 35 -4.77 0.02 -16.09
CA ALA A 35 -6.16 -0.29 -15.81
C ALA A 35 -6.82 0.70 -14.83
N ASN A 36 -6.05 1.29 -13.89
CA ASN A 36 -6.54 2.34 -12.98
C ASN A 36 -6.54 3.75 -13.61
N ALA A 37 -5.72 3.99 -14.64
CA ALA A 37 -5.64 5.30 -15.29
C ALA A 37 -6.79 5.58 -16.28
N GLU A 38 -7.43 4.55 -16.85
CA GLU A 38 -8.37 4.68 -17.98
C GLU A 38 -9.75 5.31 -17.65
N ARG A 39 -10.02 5.73 -16.41
CA ARG A 39 -11.28 6.41 -16.03
C ARG A 39 -11.16 7.76 -15.31
N LYS A 40 -9.95 8.34 -15.20
CA LYS A 40 -9.76 9.69 -14.60
C LYS A 40 -10.13 10.87 -15.55
N ALA A 41 -10.66 10.61 -16.74
CA ALA A 41 -10.87 11.63 -17.79
C ALA A 41 -12.13 12.53 -17.66
N ASP A 42 -12.81 12.55 -16.51
CA ASP A 42 -13.96 13.45 -16.28
C ASP A 42 -13.76 14.38 -15.08
N LYS A 43 -12.70 15.21 -15.11
CA LYS A 43 -12.49 16.28 -14.12
C LYS A 43 -11.94 17.56 -14.74
N THR A 44 -12.72 18.24 -15.59
CA THR A 44 -12.67 19.71 -15.72
C THR A 44 -14.01 20.26 -16.23
N ASN A 45 -15.00 20.46 -15.35
CA ASN A 45 -15.96 21.55 -15.57
C ASN A 45 -16.74 21.92 -14.30
N ASN A 46 -16.26 22.91 -13.55
CA ASN A 46 -17.14 23.94 -13.01
C ASN A 46 -16.32 25.18 -12.66
N GLY A 47 -16.65 26.30 -13.29
CA GLY A 47 -15.94 27.58 -13.15
C GLY A 47 -16.57 28.54 -12.15
N ASN A 48 -15.81 29.59 -11.81
CA ASN A 48 -16.22 31.02 -11.78
C ASN A 48 -14.98 31.84 -11.32
N ASN A 49 -14.34 32.69 -12.13
CA ASN A 49 -14.68 34.06 -12.60
C ASN A 49 -14.38 35.21 -11.59
N GLY A 50 -13.63 36.21 -12.08
CA GLY A 50 -13.54 37.60 -11.56
C GLY A 50 -12.13 38.00 -11.09
N ASN A 51 -11.21 38.61 -11.86
CA ASN A 51 -11.16 39.85 -12.67
C ASN A 51 -10.30 40.98 -12.03
N ASN A 52 -9.58 41.70 -12.90
CA ASN A 52 -8.81 42.96 -12.79
C ASN A 52 -7.45 42.91 -12.07
N GLY A 53 -6.34 43.43 -12.60
CA GLY A 53 -6.05 44.17 -13.84
C GLY A 53 -4.76 45.03 -13.71
N ASN A 54 -4.15 45.36 -14.86
CA ASN A 54 -3.15 46.43 -15.12
C ASN A 54 -1.66 46.15 -14.77
N SER A 55 -0.75 46.00 -15.76
CA SER A 55 0.05 47.03 -16.48
C SER A 55 1.02 47.77 -15.54
N SER A 56 2.32 47.98 -15.80
CA SER A 56 3.09 48.20 -17.04
C SER A 56 4.60 48.23 -16.69
N ASP A 57 5.48 48.13 -17.71
CA ASP A 57 6.80 48.78 -17.88
C ASP A 57 7.92 48.47 -16.85
N ASP A 58 9.23 48.46 -17.11
CA ASP A 58 10.12 48.53 -18.27
C ASP A 58 11.53 48.20 -17.73
N ASP A 59 12.40 47.68 -18.61
CA ASP A 59 13.84 47.93 -18.73
C ASP A 59 14.89 47.58 -17.63
N ALA A 60 15.79 46.68 -18.09
CA ALA A 60 17.24 46.90 -18.28
C ALA A 60 18.28 46.42 -17.24
N GLU A 61 19.20 45.60 -17.79
CA GLU A 61 20.66 45.52 -17.55
C GLU A 61 21.19 45.08 -16.16
N LYS A 62 22.34 44.43 -15.97
CA LYS A 62 23.35 43.74 -16.79
C LYS A 62 24.46 43.24 -15.83
N SER A 63 24.99 42.05 -16.09
CA SER A 63 26.32 41.49 -15.72
C SER A 63 26.80 41.41 -14.27
N THR A 64 27.32 40.23 -13.87
CA THR A 64 28.77 39.96 -13.81
C THR A 64 29.07 38.46 -13.58
N GLU A 65 29.94 37.92 -14.43
CA GLU A 65 30.80 36.73 -14.28
C GLU A 65 31.77 36.93 -13.07
N SER A 66 32.57 36.04 -12.50
CA SER A 66 32.97 34.62 -12.58
C SER A 66 33.92 34.41 -11.37
N ASP A 67 34.02 33.22 -10.78
CA ASP A 67 35.27 32.42 -10.78
C ASP A 67 35.33 31.32 -9.72
N SER A 68 35.97 30.25 -10.18
CA SER A 68 36.21 28.94 -9.59
C SER A 68 37.28 28.90 -8.49
N ALA A 69 37.19 27.91 -7.60
CA ALA A 69 38.36 27.14 -7.19
C ALA A 69 37.97 25.75 -6.68
N ALA A 70 38.53 24.72 -7.33
CA ALA A 70 38.43 23.32 -6.98
C ALA A 70 39.30 22.97 -5.76
N SER A 71 38.85 22.01 -4.95
CA SER A 71 39.71 21.25 -4.04
C SER A 71 39.43 19.77 -4.22
N THR A 72 40.46 19.06 -4.64
CA THR A 72 40.57 17.62 -4.86
C THR A 72 40.63 16.88 -3.53
N GLY A 73 39.79 15.86 -3.39
CA GLY A 73 39.85 14.87 -2.31
C GLY A 73 39.23 13.57 -2.81
N THR A 74 40.07 12.67 -3.30
CA THR A 74 39.68 11.33 -3.73
C THR A 74 39.69 10.43 -2.51
N GLU A 75 38.53 10.21 -1.89
CA GLU A 75 38.32 9.10 -0.98
C GLU A 75 37.16 8.26 -1.52
N SER A 76 37.46 6.98 -1.76
CA SER A 76 36.52 5.95 -2.17
C SER A 76 35.47 5.77 -1.08
N ALA A 77 34.33 6.43 -1.22
CA ALA A 77 33.19 6.26 -0.33
C ALA A 77 32.61 4.85 -0.53
N ALA A 78 32.57 4.07 0.56
CA ALA A 78 31.63 2.97 0.65
C ALA A 78 30.24 3.58 0.47
N ASP A 79 29.51 3.12 -0.54
CA ASP A 79 28.16 3.53 -0.90
C ASP A 79 27.24 3.35 0.31
N THR A 80 27.11 4.42 1.08
CA THR A 80 26.15 4.57 2.16
C THR A 80 25.03 5.38 1.54
N THR A 81 24.23 4.72 0.69
CA THR A 81 23.09 5.34 0.03
C THR A 81 22.05 5.63 1.11
N THR A 82 22.13 6.82 1.70
CA THR A 82 21.06 7.39 2.50
C THR A 82 19.84 7.55 1.59
N SER A 83 18.66 7.22 2.10
CA SER A 83 17.40 7.40 1.35
C SER A 83 17.27 8.84 0.83
N GLN A 84 16.56 8.99 -0.28
CA GLN A 84 16.36 10.28 -0.94
C GLN A 84 14.92 10.75 -0.75
N ASP A 85 14.75 11.92 -0.12
CA ASP A 85 13.45 12.59 -0.02
C ASP A 85 12.84 12.86 -1.40
N SER A 86 11.52 12.70 -1.52
CA SER A 86 10.77 13.22 -2.65
C SER A 86 10.81 14.74 -2.64
N GLU A 87 11.11 15.34 -3.81
CA GLU A 87 11.06 16.79 -4.00
C GLU A 87 9.62 17.33 -3.97
N VAL A 88 8.62 16.46 -4.19
CA VAL A 88 7.20 16.81 -4.20
C VAL A 88 6.51 16.15 -3.03
N GLN A 89 6.09 16.96 -2.06
CA GLN A 89 5.39 16.49 -0.86
C GLN A 89 4.23 17.41 -0.51
N SER A 90 3.18 16.83 0.06
CA SER A 90 2.04 17.60 0.56
C SER A 90 2.38 18.26 1.90
N ALA A 91 2.02 19.54 2.03
CA ALA A 91 2.12 20.29 3.27
C ALA A 91 0.84 20.21 4.13
N ALA A 92 -0.14 19.39 3.75
CA ALA A 92 -1.40 19.28 4.49
C ALA A 92 -1.18 18.78 5.92
N ARG A 93 -1.93 19.35 6.87
CA ARG A 93 -1.88 19.02 8.30
C ARG A 93 -3.29 18.98 8.87
N PRO A 94 -4.18 18.08 8.39
CA PRO A 94 -5.49 17.93 9.01
C PRO A 94 -5.33 17.67 10.52
N TYR A 95 -6.20 18.28 11.32
CA TYR A 95 -6.10 18.29 12.80
C TYR A 95 -4.81 18.86 13.40
N ASN A 96 -3.98 19.54 12.59
CA ASN A 96 -2.63 19.98 12.98
C ASN A 96 -1.69 18.83 13.38
N LEU A 97 -1.92 17.62 12.86
CA LEU A 97 -1.04 16.49 13.10
C LEU A 97 0.33 16.71 12.46
N ASP A 98 1.39 16.36 13.18
CA ASP A 98 2.76 16.40 12.67
C ASP A 98 2.99 15.31 11.61
N ILE A 99 3.88 15.55 10.64
CA ILE A 99 4.37 14.47 9.77
C ILE A 99 5.45 13.70 10.53
N ALA A 100 5.36 12.38 10.50
CA ALA A 100 6.32 11.48 11.12
C ALA A 100 7.74 11.62 10.52
N ALA A 101 7.87 11.54 9.20
CA ALA A 101 9.12 11.73 8.46
C ALA A 101 8.83 12.11 6.98
N PRO A 102 9.81 12.67 6.24
CA PRO A 102 9.67 12.97 4.83
C PRO A 102 9.40 11.70 4.00
N VAL A 103 8.57 11.82 2.97
CA VAL A 103 8.40 10.76 1.98
C VAL A 103 9.71 10.57 1.21
N GLN A 104 10.19 9.34 1.17
CA GLN A 104 11.37 8.91 0.42
C GLN A 104 10.96 8.34 -0.94
N VAL A 105 11.76 8.61 -1.96
CA VAL A 105 11.56 8.10 -3.31
C VAL A 105 11.79 6.59 -3.33
N ALA A 106 10.89 5.88 -4.02
CA ALA A 106 11.04 4.49 -4.43
C ALA A 106 12.47 4.13 -4.87
N GLY A 107 13.06 3.09 -4.27
CA GLY A 107 14.38 2.58 -4.63
C GLY A 107 15.57 3.43 -4.19
N SER A 108 15.35 4.48 -3.39
CA SER A 108 16.41 5.42 -3.00
C SER A 108 17.40 4.90 -1.96
N ASP A 109 17.06 3.85 -1.23
CA ASP A 109 17.99 3.10 -0.38
C ASP A 109 17.97 1.60 -0.71
N ALA A 110 18.93 0.85 -0.17
CA ALA A 110 19.09 -0.58 -0.48
C ALA A 110 17.85 -1.44 -0.17
N ALA A 111 17.14 -1.15 0.93
CA ALA A 111 15.95 -1.92 1.31
C ALA A 111 14.74 -1.54 0.45
N SER A 112 14.60 -0.26 0.09
CA SER A 112 13.60 0.18 -0.88
C SER A 112 13.89 -0.36 -2.27
N ALA A 113 15.15 -0.43 -2.70
CA ALA A 113 15.53 -1.03 -3.97
C ALA A 113 15.19 -2.53 -4.05
N ASP A 114 15.44 -3.27 -2.96
CA ASP A 114 15.02 -4.67 -2.83
C ASP A 114 13.48 -4.80 -2.86
N PHE A 115 12.78 -3.95 -2.12
CA PHE A 115 11.32 -3.90 -2.12
C PHE A 115 10.77 -3.69 -3.54
N GLN A 116 11.28 -2.69 -4.28
CA GLN A 116 10.84 -2.40 -5.64
C GLN A 116 11.09 -3.55 -6.62
N ALA A 117 12.24 -4.22 -6.50
CA ALA A 117 12.60 -5.29 -7.41
C ALA A 117 11.88 -6.61 -7.11
N ASN A 118 11.75 -6.96 -5.82
CA ASN A 118 11.46 -8.33 -5.40
C ASN A 118 10.14 -8.49 -4.62
N VAL A 119 9.55 -7.39 -4.13
CA VAL A 119 8.36 -7.45 -3.26
C VAL A 119 7.16 -6.77 -3.92
N LEU A 120 7.33 -5.53 -4.38
CA LEU A 120 6.26 -4.72 -4.97
C LEU A 120 5.49 -5.44 -6.09
N PRO A 121 6.13 -6.10 -7.08
CA PRO A 121 5.38 -6.74 -8.17
C PRO A 121 4.37 -7.79 -7.69
N GLY A 122 4.75 -8.61 -6.71
CA GLY A 122 3.86 -9.63 -6.14
C GLY A 122 2.73 -9.03 -5.31
N MET A 123 2.99 -7.94 -4.60
CA MET A 123 1.94 -7.21 -3.86
C MET A 123 0.92 -6.57 -4.79
N LEU A 124 1.37 -5.94 -5.89
CA LEU A 124 0.47 -5.38 -6.88
C LEU A 124 -0.39 -6.45 -7.55
N GLU A 125 0.15 -7.66 -7.77
CA GLU A 125 -0.63 -8.80 -8.25
C GLU A 125 -1.67 -9.25 -7.23
N LEU A 126 -1.33 -9.34 -5.94
CA LEU A 126 -2.29 -9.64 -4.88
C LEU A 126 -3.41 -8.59 -4.79
N ILE A 127 -3.07 -7.31 -4.90
CA ILE A 127 -4.05 -6.21 -4.92
C ILE A 127 -4.98 -6.37 -6.11
N ASN A 128 -4.46 -6.52 -7.33
CA ASN A 128 -5.29 -6.67 -8.53
C ASN A 128 -6.22 -7.89 -8.50
N GLN A 129 -5.84 -8.95 -7.77
CA GLN A 129 -6.64 -10.16 -7.64
C GLN A 129 -7.72 -10.06 -6.56
N ASN A 130 -7.51 -9.25 -5.52
CA ASN A 130 -8.36 -9.25 -4.32
C ASN A 130 -9.09 -7.91 -4.09
N LEU A 131 -8.51 -6.79 -4.51
CA LEU A 131 -8.96 -5.40 -4.27
C LEU A 131 -9.15 -4.64 -5.59
N SER A 132 -9.74 -5.30 -6.58
CA SER A 132 -9.95 -4.70 -7.88
C SER A 132 -11.03 -3.63 -7.83
N GLU A 133 -10.78 -2.49 -8.48
CA GLU A 133 -11.68 -1.34 -8.56
C GLU A 133 -13.16 -1.71 -8.77
N SER A 134 -14.02 -1.11 -7.95
CA SER A 134 -15.48 -1.27 -7.91
C SER A 134 -15.96 -2.71 -7.74
N THR A 135 -15.12 -3.59 -7.21
CA THR A 135 -15.48 -4.99 -6.93
C THR A 135 -15.39 -5.25 -5.44
N SER A 136 -16.55 -5.26 -4.78
CA SER A 136 -16.65 -5.58 -3.37
C SER A 136 -15.91 -6.88 -3.03
N VAL A 137 -15.07 -6.81 -2.01
CA VAL A 137 -14.36 -7.99 -1.45
C VAL A 137 -15.31 -8.99 -0.79
N GLY A 138 -16.59 -8.63 -0.63
CA GLY A 138 -17.61 -9.46 0.01
C GLY A 138 -17.37 -9.56 1.51
N ASP A 139 -17.21 -10.78 2.02
CA ASP A 139 -16.92 -10.99 3.44
C ASP A 139 -15.43 -10.78 3.71
N ALA A 140 -15.05 -9.54 4.03
CA ALA A 140 -13.69 -9.16 4.36
C ALA A 140 -13.07 -10.03 5.49
N SER A 141 -13.90 -10.58 6.40
CA SER A 141 -13.40 -11.45 7.47
C SER A 141 -12.84 -12.79 6.98
N ALA A 142 -13.14 -13.17 5.73
CA ALA A 142 -12.64 -14.39 5.10
C ALA A 142 -11.28 -14.22 4.41
N ILE A 143 -10.71 -13.02 4.36
CA ILE A 143 -9.40 -12.74 3.74
C ILE A 143 -8.53 -11.78 4.55
N ALA A 144 -9.14 -11.03 5.47
CA ALA A 144 -8.49 -9.98 6.22
C ALA A 144 -8.17 -10.42 7.66
N ILE A 145 -6.97 -10.04 8.11
CA ILE A 145 -6.67 -10.02 9.54
C ILE A 145 -7.26 -8.75 10.12
N ASP A 146 -7.90 -8.84 11.29
CA ASP A 146 -8.37 -7.66 12.01
C ASP A 146 -7.17 -6.76 12.39
N PRO A 147 -7.03 -5.59 11.74
CA PRO A 147 -5.88 -4.73 11.95
C PRO A 147 -5.85 -4.11 13.35
N ALA A 148 -6.96 -4.13 14.09
CA ALA A 148 -6.99 -3.69 15.49
C ALA A 148 -6.09 -4.54 16.42
N ASN A 149 -5.64 -5.72 15.96
CA ASN A 149 -4.74 -6.61 16.71
C ASN A 149 -3.27 -6.47 16.31
N LEU A 150 -2.90 -5.44 15.53
CA LEU A 150 -1.53 -5.21 15.10
C LEU A 150 -0.65 -4.73 16.27
N VAL A 151 -0.14 -5.70 17.04
CA VAL A 151 0.83 -5.49 18.12
C VAL A 151 2.12 -6.21 17.78
N LEU A 152 3.24 -5.50 17.82
CA LEU A 152 4.55 -6.08 17.54
C LEU A 152 4.92 -7.10 18.62
N THR A 153 5.29 -8.30 18.20
CA THR A 153 5.78 -9.37 19.09
C THR A 153 7.30 -9.37 19.26
N GLU A 154 8.00 -8.75 18.32
CA GLU A 154 9.44 -8.51 18.33
C GLU A 154 9.72 -7.07 17.91
N ASP A 155 10.88 -6.53 18.31
CA ASP A 155 11.36 -5.24 17.83
C ASP A 155 11.39 -5.22 16.30
N ALA A 156 10.97 -4.10 15.71
CA ALA A 156 10.89 -3.98 14.25
C ALA A 156 11.25 -2.57 13.79
N THR A 157 12.06 -2.51 12.73
CA THR A 157 12.11 -1.32 11.88
C THR A 157 10.83 -1.27 11.05
N VAL A 158 10.08 -0.19 11.18
CA VAL A 158 8.78 -0.02 10.53
C VAL A 158 8.91 0.97 9.38
N ARG A 159 8.61 0.47 8.18
CA ARG A 159 8.55 1.28 6.95
C ARG A 159 7.19 1.09 6.29
N VAL A 160 6.62 2.19 5.82
CA VAL A 160 5.32 2.21 5.15
C VAL A 160 5.52 2.60 3.70
N TYR A 161 5.17 1.70 2.77
CA TYR A 161 5.34 1.89 1.33
C TYR A 161 3.97 2.10 0.68
N PHE A 162 3.82 3.16 -0.11
CA PHE A 162 2.61 3.39 -0.90
C PHE A 162 2.51 2.35 -2.02
N LEU A 163 1.35 1.73 -2.21
CA LEU A 163 1.12 0.73 -3.27
C LEU A 163 0.19 1.26 -4.36
N GLY A 164 -0.83 2.04 -3.98
CA GLY A 164 -1.80 2.59 -4.91
C GLY A 164 -2.99 3.25 -4.24
N GLU A 165 -3.85 3.82 -5.07
CA GLU A 165 -5.14 4.43 -4.74
C GLU A 165 -6.13 4.22 -5.90
N GLY A 166 -7.41 4.06 -5.57
CA GLY A 166 -8.58 4.14 -6.48
C GLY A 166 -9.51 5.32 -6.14
N ALA A 167 -9.11 6.19 -5.22
CA ALA A 167 -9.97 7.18 -4.59
C ALA A 167 -10.26 8.41 -5.46
N GLY A 168 -11.47 8.94 -5.28
CA GLY A 168 -11.82 10.28 -5.74
C GLY A 168 -11.23 11.41 -4.88
N TYR A 169 -10.89 11.11 -3.63
CA TYR A 169 -10.43 12.05 -2.62
C TYR A 169 -8.90 12.13 -2.48
N ALA A 170 -8.43 13.30 -2.05
CA ALA A 170 -7.04 13.47 -1.63
C ALA A 170 -6.91 13.12 -0.15
N ASN A 171 -6.95 11.81 0.13
CA ASN A 171 -6.91 11.27 1.49
C ASN A 171 -5.57 11.53 2.16
N THR A 172 -5.54 11.47 3.50
CA THR A 172 -4.28 11.44 4.26
C THR A 172 -4.19 10.19 5.09
N LEU A 173 -3.02 9.57 5.12
CA LEU A 173 -2.73 8.38 5.93
C LEU A 173 -1.93 8.79 7.18
N GLY A 174 -2.31 8.28 8.33
CA GLY A 174 -1.57 8.43 9.58
C GLY A 174 -1.55 7.16 10.42
N TYR A 175 -0.84 7.25 11.54
CA TYR A 175 -0.75 6.18 12.53
C TYR A 175 -0.61 6.73 13.95
N SER A 176 -0.88 5.89 14.94
CA SER A 176 -0.50 6.08 16.34
C SER A 176 -0.03 4.77 16.96
N THR A 177 0.56 4.85 18.16
CA THR A 177 1.13 3.70 18.88
C THR A 177 0.50 3.44 20.24
N THR A 178 -0.27 4.38 20.76
CA THR A 178 -0.98 4.23 22.03
C THR A 178 -2.33 3.52 21.90
N GLY A 179 -2.89 3.45 20.68
CA GLY A 179 -4.17 2.82 20.37
C GLY A 179 -5.38 3.50 21.05
N GLY A 180 -6.59 3.05 20.70
CA GLY A 180 -7.83 3.49 21.33
C GLY A 180 -8.40 4.83 20.85
N SER A 181 -7.63 5.59 20.06
CA SER A 181 -8.13 6.68 19.22
C SER A 181 -7.15 6.90 18.06
N PRO A 182 -7.62 7.00 16.81
CA PRO A 182 -6.76 7.35 15.67
C PRO A 182 -6.22 8.79 15.76
N LEU A 183 -6.75 9.63 16.65
CA LEU A 183 -6.23 10.99 16.92
C LEU A 183 -5.71 11.11 18.36
N SER A 184 -5.00 10.10 18.85
CA SER A 184 -4.29 10.13 20.13
C SER A 184 -3.17 11.19 20.14
N GLU A 185 -2.62 11.48 21.32
CA GLU A 185 -1.57 12.51 21.48
C GLU A 185 -0.28 12.21 20.67
N ASP A 186 -0.03 10.94 20.36
CA ASP A 186 1.10 10.47 19.56
C ASP A 186 0.77 10.23 18.08
N ALA A 187 -0.43 10.61 17.62
CA ALA A 187 -0.83 10.44 16.23
C ALA A 187 0.02 11.33 15.30
N GLN A 188 0.48 10.75 14.20
CA GLN A 188 1.27 11.44 13.17
C GLN A 188 0.82 11.04 11.77
N LEU A 189 1.08 11.92 10.79
CA LEU A 189 0.85 11.67 9.37
C LEU A 189 2.02 10.92 8.76
N ILE A 190 1.70 9.88 7.98
CA ILE A 190 2.62 9.16 7.12
C ILE A 190 2.60 9.82 5.74
N PHE A 191 1.44 9.85 5.10
CA PHE A 191 1.25 10.48 3.79
C PHE A 191 0.21 11.60 3.93
N PRO A 192 0.63 12.88 3.86
CA PRO A 192 -0.29 14.01 3.92
C PRO A 192 -1.13 14.22 2.65
N ASN A 193 -0.91 13.42 1.61
CA ASN A 193 -1.78 13.28 0.46
C ASN A 193 -1.47 11.93 -0.21
N VAL A 194 -2.45 11.03 -0.26
CA VAL A 194 -2.34 9.66 -0.77
C VAL A 194 -2.64 9.58 -2.28
N SER A 195 -2.78 10.71 -2.98
CA SER A 195 -3.10 10.72 -4.41
C SER A 195 -1.91 10.37 -5.32
N SER A 196 -2.21 9.66 -6.41
CA SER A 196 -1.25 9.31 -7.45
C SER A 196 -1.86 9.43 -8.85
N SER A 197 -1.04 9.81 -9.82
CA SER A 197 -1.45 9.77 -11.24
C SER A 197 -1.44 8.35 -11.82
N GLY A 198 -0.95 7.36 -11.06
CA GLY A 198 -0.65 6.01 -11.57
C GLY A 198 0.55 5.98 -12.52
N THR A 199 1.32 7.08 -12.58
CA THR A 199 2.55 7.21 -13.37
C THR A 199 3.70 7.65 -12.49
N ASP A 200 4.93 7.64 -13.00
CA ASP A 200 6.11 8.12 -12.26
C ASP A 200 6.19 9.65 -12.14
N VAL A 201 5.17 10.39 -12.62
CA VAL A 201 5.12 11.85 -12.57
C VAL A 201 4.42 12.30 -11.28
N ARG A 202 5.16 13.05 -10.46
CA ARG A 202 4.66 13.66 -9.24
C ARG A 202 4.19 15.09 -9.49
N THR A 203 3.06 15.44 -8.90
CA THR A 203 2.55 16.81 -8.85
C THR A 203 2.17 17.17 -7.42
N SER A 204 1.93 18.46 -7.14
CA SER A 204 1.49 18.86 -5.79
C SER A 204 0.15 18.22 -5.38
N SER A 205 -0.72 17.92 -6.34
CA SER A 205 -2.00 17.24 -6.11
C SER A 205 -1.91 15.72 -6.11
N GLU A 206 -0.90 15.14 -6.75
CA GLU A 206 -0.66 13.69 -6.87
C GLU A 206 0.82 13.40 -6.58
N PRO A 207 1.25 13.47 -5.31
CA PRO A 207 2.67 13.47 -4.97
C PRO A 207 3.30 12.08 -4.88
N LEU A 208 2.51 11.00 -4.86
CA LEU A 208 3.01 9.66 -4.61
C LEU A 208 3.16 8.82 -5.89
N VAL A 209 4.21 8.01 -5.91
CA VAL A 209 4.43 6.93 -6.89
C VAL A 209 4.57 5.62 -6.12
N ALA A 210 4.09 4.51 -6.70
CA ALA A 210 4.15 3.19 -6.06
C ALA A 210 5.58 2.83 -5.61
N GLY A 211 5.71 2.46 -4.34
CA GLY A 211 6.97 2.16 -3.66
C GLY A 211 7.65 3.34 -2.98
N ASP A 212 7.16 4.57 -3.15
CA ASP A 212 7.51 5.68 -2.26
C ASP A 212 7.18 5.29 -0.82
N PHE A 213 8.01 5.71 0.14
CA PHE A 213 7.92 5.19 1.49
C PHE A 213 8.24 6.21 2.57
N VAL A 214 7.82 5.93 3.79
CA VAL A 214 8.20 6.65 5.00
C VAL A 214 8.85 5.66 5.96
N ASP A 215 10.03 6.00 6.47
CA ASP A 215 10.70 5.26 7.54
C ASP A 215 10.24 5.83 8.89
N LEU A 216 9.48 5.03 9.65
CA LEU A 216 8.96 5.41 10.97
C LEU A 216 9.95 5.08 12.09
N GLY A 217 11.10 4.48 11.76
CA GLY A 217 12.12 4.10 12.71
C GLY A 217 11.88 2.72 13.32
N THR A 218 12.45 2.49 14.51
CA THR A 218 12.39 1.20 15.19
C THR A 218 11.46 1.27 16.39
N PHE A 219 10.51 0.34 16.45
CA PHE A 219 9.59 0.15 17.57
C PHE A 219 9.95 -1.13 18.33
N THR A 220 9.70 -1.12 19.63
CA THR A 220 9.95 -2.27 20.50
C THR A 220 8.79 -3.26 20.47
N ALA A 221 9.06 -4.51 20.82
CA ALA A 221 8.03 -5.49 21.12
C ALA A 221 7.00 -4.94 22.13
N GLY A 222 5.72 -5.22 21.90
CA GLY A 222 4.59 -4.73 22.66
C GLY A 222 3.99 -3.42 22.15
N THR A 223 4.63 -2.73 21.19
CA THR A 223 4.05 -1.55 20.55
C THR A 223 2.87 -1.95 19.67
N ALA A 224 1.71 -1.32 19.87
CA ALA A 224 0.60 -1.37 18.95
C ALA A 224 0.85 -0.42 17.76
N LEU A 225 0.38 -0.77 16.57
CA LEU A 225 0.36 0.12 15.41
C LEU A 225 -1.10 0.27 14.98
N ASP A 226 -1.67 1.45 15.18
CA ASP A 226 -3.04 1.78 14.78
C ASP A 226 -2.98 2.76 13.60
N PHE A 227 -3.39 2.30 12.42
CA PHE A 227 -3.44 3.13 11.22
C PHE A 227 -4.81 3.76 11.05
N PHE A 228 -4.83 4.95 10.44
CA PHE A 228 -6.05 5.65 10.12
C PHE A 228 -5.95 6.45 8.83
N LEU A 229 -7.10 6.62 8.19
CA LEU A 229 -7.30 7.46 7.03
C LEU A 229 -8.13 8.68 7.43
N ILE A 230 -7.79 9.87 6.93
CA ILE A 230 -8.66 11.05 6.97
C ILE A 230 -9.13 11.31 5.53
N ALA A 231 -10.41 11.10 5.30
CA ALA A 231 -11.04 11.23 4.01
C ALA A 231 -10.90 12.67 3.49
N ASN A 232 -10.37 12.82 2.29
CA ASN A 232 -10.10 14.12 1.66
C ASN A 232 -9.30 15.10 2.54
N GLY A 233 -8.49 14.59 3.48
CA GLY A 233 -7.81 15.40 4.49
C GLY A 233 -6.83 16.42 3.91
N ALA A 234 -6.26 16.16 2.73
CA ALA A 234 -5.38 17.12 2.05
C ALA A 234 -6.15 18.38 1.58
N ASN A 235 -7.47 18.25 1.40
CA ASN A 235 -8.38 19.34 1.03
C ASN A 235 -9.28 19.78 2.19
N GLY A 236 -8.93 19.43 3.44
CA GLY A 236 -9.65 19.88 4.64
C GLY A 236 -10.85 19.01 5.04
N GLY A 237 -10.96 17.79 4.52
CA GLY A 237 -11.91 16.80 5.03
C GLY A 237 -11.65 16.44 6.50
N THR A 238 -12.71 15.98 7.18
CA THR A 238 -12.70 15.72 8.63
C THR A 238 -13.27 14.34 9.00
N ASP A 239 -13.75 13.58 8.02
CA ASP A 239 -14.15 12.19 8.30
C ASP A 239 -12.87 11.38 8.42
N PHE A 240 -12.78 10.54 9.46
CA PHE A 240 -11.66 9.64 9.65
C PHE A 240 -12.15 8.21 9.81
N PHE A 241 -11.28 7.28 9.41
CA PHE A 241 -11.53 5.85 9.49
C PHE A 241 -10.31 5.17 10.11
N SER A 242 -10.55 4.35 11.13
CA SER A 242 -9.54 3.57 11.86
C SER A 242 -9.58 2.12 11.42
N THR A 243 -8.44 1.47 11.60
CA THR A 243 -8.33 0.01 11.60
C THR A 243 -9.25 -0.68 12.62
N GLN A 244 -9.64 -0.01 13.70
CA GLN A 244 -10.57 -0.52 14.68
C GLN A 244 -12.02 -0.09 14.35
N GLN A 245 -12.84 -1.03 13.88
CA GLN A 245 -14.25 -0.80 13.52
C GLN A 245 -15.06 -0.05 14.58
N SER A 246 -14.84 -0.33 15.87
CA SER A 246 -15.58 0.33 16.95
C SER A 246 -15.28 1.83 17.10
N LEU A 247 -14.23 2.33 16.44
CA LEU A 247 -13.86 3.75 16.41
C LEU A 247 -14.41 4.47 15.17
N ASN A 248 -14.94 3.74 14.19
CA ASN A 248 -15.55 4.31 13.00
C ASN A 248 -16.98 4.80 13.32
N ALA A 249 -17.30 6.03 12.90
CA ALA A 249 -18.54 6.71 13.31
C ALA A 249 -19.82 6.02 12.83
N ASP A 250 -19.75 5.29 11.72
CA ASP A 250 -20.82 4.47 11.14
C ASP A 250 -20.79 3.01 11.59
N GLY A 251 -19.76 2.62 12.34
CA GLY A 251 -19.61 1.29 12.92
C GLY A 251 -19.35 0.19 11.90
N ILE A 252 -18.79 0.50 10.72
CA ILE A 252 -18.39 -0.51 9.72
C ILE A 252 -16.86 -0.65 9.62
N VAL A 253 -16.43 -1.72 8.97
CA VAL A 253 -15.02 -1.96 8.67
C VAL A 253 -14.60 -1.10 7.49
N HIS A 254 -13.65 -0.20 7.72
CA HIS A 254 -13.05 0.66 6.69
C HIS A 254 -11.63 0.26 6.30
N ALA A 255 -11.03 -0.70 7.00
CA ALA A 255 -9.68 -1.16 6.71
C ALA A 255 -9.61 -2.68 6.75
N ILE A 256 -8.84 -3.24 5.84
CA ILE A 256 -8.54 -4.67 5.79
C ILE A 256 -7.03 -4.88 5.73
N THR A 257 -6.57 -6.04 6.21
CA THR A 257 -5.16 -6.42 6.14
C THR A 257 -4.97 -7.75 5.44
N ILE A 258 -4.14 -7.79 4.40
CA ILE A 258 -3.73 -9.01 3.70
C ILE A 258 -2.27 -9.30 4.05
N ALA A 259 -1.98 -10.53 4.46
CA ALA A 259 -0.62 -11.01 4.70
C ALA A 259 -0.27 -12.12 3.71
N ALA A 260 0.81 -11.97 2.95
CA ALA A 260 1.34 -13.07 2.16
C ALA A 260 2.19 -14.01 3.04
N ASP A 261 2.08 -15.32 2.82
CA ASP A 261 2.85 -16.31 3.58
C ASP A 261 4.37 -16.06 3.46
N GLY A 262 5.07 -16.15 4.58
CA GLY A 262 6.52 -15.91 4.68
C GLY A 262 6.99 -14.47 4.42
N SER A 263 6.06 -13.52 4.21
CA SER A 263 6.35 -12.10 3.97
C SER A 263 6.80 -11.38 5.24
N ALA A 264 7.65 -10.36 5.09
CA ALA A 264 7.98 -9.42 6.16
C ALA A 264 7.02 -8.21 6.22
N TYR A 265 6.01 -8.21 5.35
CA TYR A 265 5.13 -7.09 5.06
C TYR A 265 3.65 -7.49 5.15
N LEU A 266 2.84 -6.56 5.62
CA LEU A 266 1.39 -6.58 5.53
C LEU A 266 0.93 -5.60 4.45
N ILE A 267 -0.10 -5.93 3.68
CA ILE A 267 -0.83 -4.97 2.85
C ILE A 267 -2.03 -4.50 3.66
N ILE A 268 -2.22 -3.19 3.76
CA ILE A 268 -3.42 -2.59 4.35
C ILE A 268 -4.10 -1.75 3.28
N GLY A 269 -5.42 -1.98 3.11
CA GLY A 269 -6.29 -1.24 2.22
C GLY A 269 -7.40 -0.55 3.00
N PHE A 270 -7.82 0.64 2.57
CA PHE A 270 -8.90 1.42 3.18
C PHE A 270 -10.04 1.75 2.19
N GLU A 271 -11.23 1.95 2.76
CA GLU A 271 -12.38 2.65 2.16
C GLU A 271 -12.47 4.08 2.71
N ASP A 272 -12.69 5.08 1.85
CA ASP A 272 -12.66 6.52 2.19
C ASP A 272 -14.04 7.20 2.28
N LEU A 273 -15.13 6.44 2.12
CA LEU A 273 -16.49 6.97 2.15
C LEU A 273 -17.29 6.46 3.34
N MET A 274 -17.92 7.38 4.08
CA MET A 274 -18.89 7.05 5.13
C MET A 274 -19.98 6.13 4.56
N GLY A 275 -20.22 5.00 5.22
CA GLY A 275 -21.12 3.94 4.73
C GLY A 275 -20.45 2.90 3.83
N GLY A 276 -19.15 3.03 3.55
CA GLY A 276 -18.27 1.98 3.02
C GLY A 276 -18.18 1.89 1.51
N GLY A 277 -18.57 2.92 0.77
CA GLY A 277 -18.30 3.01 -0.68
C GLY A 277 -18.77 1.79 -1.48
N ASP A 278 -17.88 1.29 -2.35
CA ASP A 278 -18.04 0.08 -3.14
C ASP A 278 -17.34 -1.16 -2.53
N GLN A 279 -16.70 -0.99 -1.36
CA GLN A 279 -16.17 -2.06 -0.52
C GLN A 279 -15.06 -2.88 -1.18
N ASP A 280 -14.27 -2.26 -2.06
CA ASP A 280 -13.08 -2.86 -2.67
C ASP A 280 -11.79 -2.58 -1.87
N TYR A 281 -11.85 -1.65 -0.90
CA TYR A 281 -10.79 -1.24 0.02
C TYR A 281 -9.52 -0.76 -0.67
N ASN A 282 -9.63 -0.22 -1.88
CA ASN A 282 -8.48 0.21 -2.67
C ASN A 282 -8.26 1.74 -2.69
N ASP A 283 -9.09 2.52 -1.98
CA ASP A 283 -9.02 4.00 -1.93
C ASP A 283 -7.68 4.51 -1.38
N ALA A 284 -7.04 3.72 -0.51
CA ALA A 284 -5.67 3.92 -0.08
C ALA A 284 -5.04 2.57 0.28
N VAL A 285 -3.98 2.17 -0.44
CA VAL A 285 -3.32 0.88 -0.24
C VAL A 285 -1.83 1.07 0.02
N PHE A 286 -1.33 0.44 1.08
CA PHE A 286 0.07 0.53 1.50
C PHE A 286 0.59 -0.79 2.05
N ALA A 287 1.91 -1.00 1.96
CA ALA A 287 2.60 -2.09 2.64
C ALA A 287 3.25 -1.58 3.94
N VAL A 288 3.14 -2.36 5.01
CA VAL A 288 3.82 -2.10 6.28
C VAL A 288 4.86 -3.19 6.51
N GLN A 289 6.13 -2.81 6.52
CA GLN A 289 7.22 -3.69 6.92
C GLN A 289 7.26 -3.79 8.44
N ILE A 290 7.09 -4.99 8.99
CA ILE A 290 7.19 -5.25 10.44
C ILE A 290 8.04 -6.47 10.77
N GLY A 291 8.61 -7.13 9.76
CA GLY A 291 9.44 -8.33 9.94
C GLY A 291 8.62 -9.62 9.92
N LYS A 292 9.26 -10.71 9.47
CA LYS A 292 8.58 -11.99 9.20
C LYS A 292 7.92 -12.62 10.42
N VAL A 293 8.55 -12.51 11.60
CA VAL A 293 8.02 -13.09 12.84
C VAL A 293 6.75 -12.37 13.28
N ASN A 294 6.75 -11.03 13.23
CA ASN A 294 5.57 -10.22 13.54
C ASN A 294 4.41 -10.52 12.58
N VAL A 295 4.68 -10.61 11.27
CA VAL A 295 3.67 -11.00 10.27
C VAL A 295 3.12 -12.39 10.52
N ALA A 296 3.99 -13.39 10.75
CA ALA A 296 3.58 -14.77 10.98
C ALA A 296 2.72 -14.92 12.25
N ASN A 297 3.07 -14.21 13.33
CA ASN A 297 2.29 -14.23 14.55
C ASN A 297 0.91 -13.58 14.37
N LEU A 298 0.81 -12.50 13.60
CA LEU A 298 -0.46 -11.86 13.29
C LEU A 298 -1.34 -12.72 12.38
N ALA A 299 -0.76 -13.36 11.35
CA ALA A 299 -1.48 -14.29 10.49
C ALA A 299 -2.03 -15.50 11.27
N GLY A 300 -1.25 -16.03 12.21
CA GLY A 300 -1.65 -17.13 13.09
C GLY A 300 -2.80 -16.80 14.06
N LEU A 301 -3.18 -15.53 14.21
CA LEU A 301 -4.31 -15.09 15.05
C LEU A 301 -5.66 -15.07 14.31
N GLY A 302 -5.71 -15.28 13.00
CA GLY A 302 -7.00 -15.29 12.30
C GLY A 302 -7.00 -15.16 10.78
N ALA A 303 -5.86 -15.09 10.10
CA ALA A 303 -5.87 -15.16 8.64
C ALA A 303 -6.22 -16.60 8.20
N PRO A 304 -7.19 -16.81 7.30
CA PRO A 304 -7.13 -18.00 6.46
C PRO A 304 -5.85 -17.90 5.65
N GLU A 305 -4.96 -18.87 5.85
CA GLU A 305 -3.73 -19.04 5.06
C GLU A 305 -4.06 -18.73 3.59
N PRO A 306 -3.53 -17.65 2.98
CA PRO A 306 -3.61 -17.49 1.54
C PRO A 306 -2.62 -18.48 0.96
N SER A 307 -3.00 -19.76 1.03
CA SER A 307 -2.39 -20.76 0.20
C SER A 307 -2.62 -20.29 -1.23
N LEU A 308 -1.53 -20.22 -1.99
CA LEU A 308 -1.49 -20.16 -3.45
C LEU A 308 -2.19 -21.40 -4.10
N ALA A 309 -3.29 -21.88 -3.50
CA ALA A 309 -4.03 -23.08 -3.81
C ALA A 309 -5.54 -22.81 -3.78
N ALA A 310 -5.98 -21.74 -4.44
CA ALA A 310 -7.38 -21.56 -4.82
C ALA A 310 -7.57 -21.54 -6.36
N GLY A 311 -6.90 -22.46 -7.06
CA GLY A 311 -7.37 -22.97 -8.35
C GLY A 311 -8.69 -23.76 -8.26
N ALA A 312 -9.61 -23.38 -7.37
CA ALA A 312 -10.81 -24.12 -7.03
C ALA A 312 -12.08 -23.24 -6.93
N LEU A 313 -12.12 -22.07 -7.58
CA LEU A 313 -13.37 -21.34 -7.86
C LEU A 313 -13.78 -21.51 -9.33
N LEU A 314 -13.87 -22.75 -9.80
CA LEU A 314 -14.38 -23.07 -11.13
C LEU A 314 -15.11 -24.41 -11.14
N SER A 315 -16.25 -24.51 -10.45
CA SER A 315 -17.34 -25.42 -10.86
C SER A 315 -18.56 -25.33 -9.93
N CYS A 316 -19.44 -24.36 -10.16
CA CYS A 316 -20.84 -24.46 -9.74
C CYS A 316 -21.75 -23.64 -10.67
N CYS A 317 -21.62 -23.81 -11.99
CA CYS A 317 -22.63 -23.35 -12.96
C CYS A 317 -22.43 -24.02 -14.33
N ALA A 318 -22.64 -25.33 -14.44
CA ALA A 318 -22.98 -25.97 -15.72
C ALA A 318 -23.47 -27.42 -15.51
N LEU A 319 -24.70 -27.61 -15.07
CA LEU A 319 -25.41 -28.87 -15.22
C LEU A 319 -26.84 -28.63 -15.71
N GLY A 320 -27.10 -29.09 -16.95
CA GLY A 320 -28.43 -29.34 -17.51
C GLY A 320 -28.90 -28.27 -18.50
N PHE A 321 -29.26 -28.56 -19.76
CA PHE A 321 -29.51 -29.81 -20.46
C PHE A 321 -29.34 -29.56 -21.97
N PHE A 322 -28.47 -30.33 -22.64
CA PHE A 322 -28.66 -30.60 -24.06
C PHE A 322 -29.75 -31.66 -24.20
N ARG A 323 -30.92 -31.28 -24.70
CA ARG A 323 -31.89 -32.22 -25.28
C ARG A 323 -32.27 -31.76 -26.67
N ARG A 324 -31.45 -32.12 -27.66
CA ARG A 324 -31.85 -32.14 -29.07
C ARG A 324 -32.94 -33.20 -29.27
N ARG A 325 -34.10 -32.82 -29.83
CA ARG A 325 -34.87 -33.70 -30.74
C ARG A 325 -35.63 -32.87 -31.80
N LYS A 326 -35.08 -32.96 -33.02
CA LYS A 326 -35.66 -33.10 -34.37
C LYS A 326 -36.94 -32.34 -34.76
N HIS A 327 -36.79 -31.62 -35.87
CA HIS A 327 -37.82 -31.15 -36.81
C HIS A 327 -38.89 -32.21 -37.14
N ALA A 328 -40.13 -31.73 -37.18
CA ALA A 328 -41.13 -32.03 -38.20
C ALA A 328 -41.74 -30.69 -38.64
#